data_AF-A0A377DHV4-F1
#
_entry.id   AF-A0A377DHV4-F1
#
_cell.length_a   1.000
_cell.length_b   1.000
_cell.length_c   1.000
_cell.angle_alpha   90.00
_cell.angle_beta   90.00
_cell.angle_gamma   90.00
#
_symmetry.space_group_name_H-M   'P 1'
#
loop_
_entity.id
_entity.type
_entity.pdbx_description
1 polymer ?
#
loop_
_entity_poly.entity_id
_entity_poly.type
_entity_poly.pdbx_seq_one_letter_code
_entity_poly.pdbx_strand_id
1 'polypeptide(L)'
;MNGLGLDKIEVTDAGGCASAHWYGTPTWRLTSACVVITRYSPAPCSLAASGQLRNQATTAGNLLQRTRCPIFTTPISPAISACPGSGCAALEGFSRQHAVVGVSEACIATHPSDMAVAMRLLDAVVETITPEGKTRSITLADFYHPPGKTPHIETALLPGELIVAVTLPPPLGGKHIT
;
A
#
# COMPACT_ATOMS: atom_id res chain seq x y z
N MET A 1 -14.60 6.49 5.23
CA MET A 1 -14.76 6.52 6.70
C MET A 1 -13.92 7.63 7.35
N ASN A 2 -14.02 8.86 6.84
CA ASN A 2 -13.33 10.01 7.44
C ASN A 2 -14.05 10.43 8.73
N GLY A 3 -13.31 10.90 9.75
CA GLY A 3 -13.90 11.39 11.01
C GLY A 3 -14.05 10.36 12.14
N LEU A 4 -13.45 9.16 12.01
CA LEU A 4 -13.46 8.13 13.06
C LEU A 4 -12.30 8.24 14.07
N GLY A 5 -11.59 9.37 14.09
CA GLY A 5 -10.37 9.55 14.91
C GLY A 5 -9.20 8.67 14.45
N LEU A 6 -9.30 8.10 13.23
CA LEU A 6 -8.28 7.26 12.64
C LEU A 6 -7.29 8.09 11.81
N ASP A 7 -6.65 9.09 12.43
CA ASP A 7 -5.76 10.04 11.74
C ASP A 7 -4.55 10.59 12.53
N LYS A 8 -4.16 9.97 13.66
CA LYS A 8 -3.16 10.49 14.62
C LYS A 8 -1.76 9.92 14.41
N ILE A 9 -0.66 10.67 14.45
CA ILE A 9 0.70 10.07 14.40
C ILE A 9 1.28 10.01 15.81
N GLU A 10 1.53 8.80 16.31
CA GLU A 10 2.02 8.54 17.68
C GLU A 10 3.31 7.68 17.67
N VAL A 11 4.05 7.72 18.78
CA VAL A 11 5.27 6.93 19.01
C VAL A 11 4.92 5.75 19.90
N THR A 12 5.38 4.54 19.57
CA THR A 12 5.14 3.37 20.42
C THR A 12 6.01 3.39 21.66
N ASP A 13 5.54 2.70 22.70
CA ASP A 13 6.33 2.37 23.88
C ASP A 13 7.63 1.60 23.55
N ALA A 14 7.63 0.84 22.45
CA ALA A 14 8.81 0.09 21.97
C ALA A 14 9.90 0.96 21.32
N GLY A 15 9.74 2.28 21.28
CA GLY A 15 10.67 3.19 20.60
C GLY A 15 10.59 3.17 19.07
N GLY A 16 9.69 2.35 18.51
CA GLY A 16 9.19 2.45 17.15
C GLY A 16 8.29 3.66 16.95
N CYS A 17 8.12 4.08 15.71
CA CYS A 17 7.04 5.02 15.38
C CYS A 17 5.78 4.19 15.10
N ALA A 18 4.90 4.05 16.08
CA ALA A 18 3.54 3.61 15.81
C ALA A 18 2.59 4.19 16.84
N SER A 19 1.60 4.89 16.34
CA SER A 19 0.27 4.33 16.16
C SER A 19 -0.52 5.42 15.48
N ALA A 20 -0.55 5.44 14.15
CA ALA A 20 -1.76 6.00 13.58
C ALA A 20 -2.74 4.89 13.44
N HIS A 21 -3.91 5.13 13.96
CA HIS A 21 -5.04 4.69 13.24
C HIS A 21 -4.94 5.44 11.87
N TRP A 22 -4.61 4.81 10.73
CA TRP A 22 -4.28 5.46 9.43
C TRP A 22 -5.36 5.28 8.35
N TYR A 23 -6.62 5.10 8.73
CA TYR A 23 -7.67 5.06 7.71
C TYR A 23 -7.82 6.44 7.03
N GLY A 24 -7.72 7.53 7.81
CA GLY A 24 -8.01 8.91 7.40
C GLY A 24 -6.80 9.84 7.31
N THR A 25 -5.60 9.44 7.75
CA THR A 25 -4.42 10.32 7.71
C THR A 25 -4.03 10.62 6.26
N PRO A 26 -4.07 11.88 5.81
CA PRO A 26 -3.71 12.19 4.45
C PRO A 26 -2.19 12.01 4.24
N THR A 27 -1.77 11.45 3.09
CA THR A 27 -0.40 11.03 2.80
C THR A 27 0.63 12.14 3.01
N TRP A 28 0.26 13.40 2.75
CA TRP A 28 1.17 14.52 3.00
C TRP A 28 1.56 14.66 4.49
N ARG A 29 0.67 14.37 5.44
CA ARG A 29 0.99 14.42 6.87
C ARG A 29 2.06 13.39 7.24
N LEU A 30 2.06 12.23 6.59
CA LEU A 30 3.10 11.21 6.77
C LEU A 30 4.44 11.73 6.26
N THR A 31 4.47 12.34 5.07
CA THR A 31 5.71 12.89 4.49
C THR A 31 6.21 14.14 5.20
N SER A 32 5.33 14.88 5.86
CA SER A 32 5.64 16.14 6.55
C SER A 32 5.85 15.97 8.06
N ALA A 33 5.55 14.79 8.62
CA ALA A 33 5.73 14.54 10.04
C ALA A 33 7.22 14.55 10.39
N CYS A 34 7.61 15.45 11.29
CA CYS A 34 9.01 15.62 11.71
C CYS A 34 9.67 14.31 12.14
N VAL A 35 8.94 13.44 12.85
CA VAL A 35 9.41 12.10 13.27
C VAL A 35 9.74 11.20 12.07
N VAL A 36 8.92 11.24 11.01
CA VAL A 36 9.15 10.45 9.79
C VAL A 36 10.33 11.00 9.00
N ILE A 37 10.40 12.33 8.83
CA ILE A 37 11.48 12.99 8.10
C ILE A 37 12.84 12.74 8.76
N THR A 38 12.90 12.90 10.09
CA THR A 38 14.16 12.82 10.84
C THR A 38 14.64 11.40 11.09
N ARG A 39 13.74 10.41 11.14
CA ARG A 39 14.09 9.04 11.55
C ARG A 39 13.93 7.97 10.46
N TYR A 40 13.13 8.21 9.41
CA TYR A 40 12.76 7.16 8.44
C TYR A 40 13.01 7.54 6.97
N SER A 41 13.62 8.70 6.68
CA SER A 41 13.89 9.25 5.34
C SER A 41 12.68 9.29 4.38
N PRO A 42 12.12 10.47 4.06
CA PRO A 42 10.84 10.59 3.36
C PRO A 42 10.92 10.47 1.82
N ALA A 43 12.07 10.13 1.26
CA ALA A 43 12.39 10.39 -0.16
C ALA A 43 11.38 9.85 -1.21
N PRO A 44 10.87 8.61 -1.15
CA PRO A 44 9.95 8.12 -2.18
C PRO A 44 8.53 8.71 -2.06
N CYS A 45 8.06 9.01 -0.84
CA CYS A 45 6.67 9.42 -0.62
C CYS A 45 6.40 10.89 -1.02
N SER A 46 7.40 11.77 -0.96
CA SER A 46 7.25 13.18 -1.33
C SER A 46 7.21 13.42 -2.85
N LEU A 47 7.73 12.47 -3.63
CA LEU A 47 7.77 12.49 -5.09
C LEU A 47 6.53 11.87 -5.75
N ALA A 48 5.75 11.09 -4.99
CA ALA A 48 4.59 10.37 -5.50
C ALA A 48 3.36 11.27 -5.67
N ALA A 49 2.73 11.21 -6.85
CA ALA A 49 1.51 11.96 -7.22
C ALA A 49 1.62 13.50 -7.11
N SER A 50 0.51 14.22 -7.27
CA SER A 50 0.45 15.68 -7.07
C SER A 50 0.14 16.04 -5.62
N GLY A 51 0.44 17.28 -5.19
CA GLY A 51 0.14 17.75 -3.84
C GLY A 51 -1.35 17.65 -3.48
N GLN A 52 -2.25 17.95 -4.42
CA GLN A 52 -3.70 17.82 -4.23
C GLN A 52 -4.12 16.38 -3.96
N LEU A 53 -3.53 15.42 -4.68
CA LEU A 53 -3.80 14.00 -4.47
C LEU A 53 -3.24 13.54 -3.12
N ARG A 54 -2.02 13.96 -2.75
CA ARG A 54 -1.45 13.66 -1.42
C ARG A 54 -2.26 14.26 -0.27
N ASN A 55 -2.97 15.37 -0.52
CA ASN A 55 -3.87 15.99 0.47
C ASN A 55 -5.11 15.16 0.77
N GLN A 56 -5.54 14.31 -0.15
CA GLN A 56 -6.77 13.51 -0.03
C GLN A 56 -6.49 12.01 0.13
N ALA A 57 -5.38 11.51 -0.42
CA ALA A 57 -4.98 10.12 -0.32
C ALA A 57 -4.69 9.76 1.13
N THR A 58 -5.15 8.61 1.61
CA THR A 58 -4.86 8.12 2.95
C THR A 58 -3.84 6.98 2.91
N THR A 59 -3.21 6.64 4.04
CA THR A 59 -2.22 5.54 4.07
C THR A 59 -2.85 4.21 3.67
N ALA A 60 -3.99 3.84 4.29
CA ALA A 60 -4.71 2.62 3.92
C ALA A 60 -5.14 2.65 2.44
N GLY A 61 -5.67 3.78 1.97
CA GLY A 61 -6.07 3.95 0.58
C GLY A 61 -4.90 3.87 -0.40
N ASN A 62 -3.70 4.30 0.01
CA ASN A 62 -2.48 4.22 -0.78
C ASN A 62 -1.95 2.78 -0.87
N LEU A 63 -1.97 2.03 0.23
CA LEU A 63 -1.62 0.59 0.24
C LEU A 63 -2.60 -0.26 -0.59
N LEU A 64 -3.85 0.16 -0.70
CA LEU A 64 -4.91 -0.51 -1.46
C LEU A 64 -5.09 0.06 -2.87
N GLN A 65 -4.12 0.82 -3.38
CA GLN A 65 -4.17 1.30 -4.77
C GLN A 65 -4.05 0.13 -5.74
N ARG A 66 -5.02 0.03 -6.65
CA ARG A 66 -4.98 -0.96 -7.73
C ARG A 66 -4.05 -0.53 -8.86
N THR A 67 -3.65 -1.50 -9.67
CA THR A 67 -2.71 -1.33 -10.77
C THR A 67 -3.15 -0.25 -11.78
N ARG A 68 -2.17 0.37 -12.44
CA ARG A 68 -2.35 1.33 -13.55
C ARG A 68 -2.25 0.69 -14.93
N CYS A 69 -2.28 -0.64 -15.00
CA CYS A 69 -2.31 -1.38 -16.27
C CYS A 69 -3.43 -0.82 -17.18
N PRO A 70 -3.11 -0.34 -18.41
CA PRO A 70 -4.09 0.26 -19.31
C PRO A 70 -5.23 -0.70 -19.66
N ILE A 71 -4.91 -2.00 -19.78
CA ILE A 71 -5.88 -3.07 -20.07
C ILE A 71 -6.85 -3.22 -18.90
N PHE A 72 -6.35 -3.22 -17.66
CA PHE A 72 -7.17 -3.32 -16.46
C PHE A 72 -8.10 -2.11 -16.28
N THR A 73 -7.63 -0.90 -16.58
CA THR A 73 -8.44 0.32 -16.47
C THR A 73 -9.47 0.48 -17.60
N THR A 74 -9.35 -0.32 -18.67
CA THR A 74 -10.24 -0.25 -19.84
C THR A 74 -11.30 -1.35 -19.75
N PRO A 75 -12.59 -1.02 -19.51
CA PRO A 75 -13.62 -2.02 -19.20
C PRO A 75 -13.88 -3.07 -20.29
N ILE A 76 -13.56 -2.74 -21.55
CA ILE A 76 -13.80 -3.61 -22.71
C ILE A 76 -12.63 -4.55 -23.03
N SER A 77 -11.49 -4.42 -22.33
CA SER A 77 -10.30 -5.21 -22.62
C SER A 77 -10.18 -6.43 -21.69
N PRO A 78 -9.73 -7.59 -22.19
CA PRO A 78 -9.60 -8.78 -21.37
C PRO A 78 -8.47 -8.64 -20.33
N ALA A 79 -8.87 -8.58 -19.07
CA ALA A 79 -7.98 -8.55 -17.90
C ALA A 79 -8.54 -9.47 -16.81
N ILE A 80 -7.87 -10.59 -16.57
CA ILE A 80 -8.27 -11.58 -15.56
C ILE A 80 -8.33 -11.00 -14.14
N SER A 81 -7.53 -9.98 -13.84
CA SER A 81 -7.58 -9.25 -12.56
C SER A 81 -8.85 -8.40 -12.39
N ALA A 82 -9.56 -8.11 -13.48
CA ALA A 82 -10.87 -7.45 -13.48
C ALA A 82 -12.02 -8.46 -13.62
N CYS A 83 -11.90 -9.43 -14.54
CA CYS A 83 -12.90 -10.47 -14.79
C CYS A 83 -12.22 -11.85 -14.89
N PRO A 84 -12.32 -12.70 -13.85
CA PRO A 84 -11.68 -14.01 -13.83
C PRO A 84 -12.00 -14.85 -15.08
N GLY A 85 -10.98 -15.43 -15.72
CA GLY A 85 -11.12 -16.23 -16.94
C GLY A 85 -11.06 -15.46 -18.26
N SER A 86 -11.02 -14.12 -18.26
CA SER A 86 -10.95 -13.32 -19.49
C SER A 86 -9.58 -13.31 -20.19
N GLY A 87 -8.53 -13.80 -19.55
CA GLY A 87 -7.14 -13.75 -20.07
C GLY A 87 -6.42 -12.44 -19.74
N CYS A 88 -5.18 -12.30 -20.21
CA CYS A 88 -4.35 -11.10 -19.98
C CYS A 88 -3.85 -10.52 -21.30
N ALA A 89 -4.50 -9.48 -21.81
CA ALA A 89 -4.08 -8.84 -23.07
C ALA A 89 -2.70 -8.15 -22.98
N ALA A 90 -2.20 -7.88 -21.77
CA ALA A 90 -0.91 -7.22 -21.59
C ALA A 90 0.29 -8.13 -21.90
N LEU A 91 0.12 -9.46 -21.85
CA LEU A 91 1.22 -10.41 -22.09
C LEU A 91 1.77 -10.34 -23.52
N GLU A 92 0.88 -10.31 -24.51
CA GLU A 92 1.24 -10.25 -25.94
C GLU A 92 1.01 -8.86 -26.55
N GLY A 93 0.58 -7.90 -25.73
CA GLY A 93 0.26 -6.54 -26.13
C GLY A 93 1.25 -5.51 -25.61
N PHE A 94 0.74 -4.38 -25.15
CA PHE A 94 1.55 -3.29 -24.62
C PHE A 94 2.05 -3.59 -23.19
N SER A 95 3.28 -4.12 -23.08
CA SER A 95 3.87 -4.57 -21.82
C SER A 95 4.91 -3.61 -21.21
N ARG A 96 5.21 -2.45 -21.81
CA ARG A 96 6.33 -1.56 -21.41
C ARG A 96 6.35 -1.16 -19.92
N GLN A 97 5.19 -0.97 -19.30
CA GLN A 97 5.06 -0.53 -17.89
C GLN A 97 4.74 -1.68 -16.92
N HIS A 98 4.82 -2.93 -17.38
CA HIS A 98 4.44 -4.11 -16.61
C HIS A 98 5.64 -4.72 -15.86
N ALA A 99 5.32 -5.61 -14.93
CA ALA A 99 6.30 -6.21 -14.04
C ALA A 99 7.23 -7.16 -14.80
N VAL A 100 8.49 -7.19 -14.39
CA VAL A 100 9.52 -8.10 -14.91
C VAL A 100 9.86 -9.23 -13.93
N VAL A 101 9.41 -9.13 -12.68
CA VAL A 101 9.62 -10.09 -11.59
C VAL A 101 8.32 -10.32 -10.82
N GLY A 102 8.16 -11.50 -10.21
CA GLY A 102 6.95 -11.84 -9.44
C GLY A 102 5.69 -12.00 -10.28
N VAL A 103 5.83 -12.25 -11.58
CA VAL A 103 4.73 -12.36 -12.54
C VAL A 103 4.19 -13.78 -12.67
N SER A 104 3.09 -13.91 -13.41
CA SER A 104 2.50 -15.19 -13.79
C SER A 104 1.98 -15.11 -15.22
N GLU A 105 1.68 -16.27 -15.83
CA GLU A 105 0.93 -16.34 -17.09
C GLU A 105 -0.49 -15.74 -16.99
N ALA A 106 -1.01 -15.55 -15.77
CA ALA A 106 -2.29 -14.90 -15.58
C ALA A 106 -2.17 -13.37 -15.56
N CYS A 107 -1.10 -12.81 -15.00
CA CYS A 107 -1.01 -11.36 -14.80
C CYS A 107 0.44 -10.90 -14.63
N ILE A 108 0.75 -9.78 -15.28
CA ILE A 108 2.04 -9.08 -15.24
C ILE A 108 1.92 -7.65 -14.67
N ALA A 109 0.84 -7.35 -13.96
CA ALA A 109 0.60 -6.01 -13.41
C ALA A 109 1.59 -5.62 -12.30
N THR A 110 1.93 -4.33 -12.23
CA THR A 110 2.71 -3.75 -11.13
C THR A 110 1.81 -3.14 -10.07
N HIS A 111 2.28 -3.15 -8.81
CA HIS A 111 1.71 -2.34 -7.73
C HIS A 111 2.28 -0.90 -7.84
N PRO A 112 1.45 0.15 -7.92
CA PRO A 112 1.92 1.49 -8.30
C PRO A 112 2.39 2.36 -7.13
N SER A 113 2.29 1.89 -5.88
CA SER A 113 2.58 2.71 -4.70
C SER A 113 4.08 2.80 -4.39
N ASP A 114 4.63 4.01 -4.47
CA ASP A 114 5.98 4.34 -3.95
C ASP A 114 6.05 4.20 -2.42
N MET A 115 4.95 4.50 -1.72
CA MET A 115 4.88 4.41 -0.26
C MET A 115 4.95 2.97 0.23
N ALA A 116 4.31 2.02 -0.47
CA ALA A 116 4.36 0.61 -0.12
C ALA A 116 5.79 0.04 -0.22
N VAL A 117 6.59 0.51 -1.19
CA VAL A 117 8.01 0.15 -1.31
C VAL A 117 8.80 0.61 -0.08
N ALA A 118 8.62 1.87 0.33
CA ALA A 118 9.28 2.42 1.52
C ALA A 118 8.85 1.67 2.79
N MET A 119 7.56 1.41 2.95
CA MET A 119 7.03 0.68 4.10
C MET A 119 7.53 -0.77 4.13
N ARG A 120 7.73 -1.40 2.97
CA ARG A 120 8.27 -2.76 2.92
C ARG A 120 9.73 -2.78 3.36
N LEU A 121 10.51 -1.78 2.96
CA LEU A 121 11.91 -1.64 3.41
C LEU A 121 12.01 -1.43 4.92
N LEU A 122 11.04 -0.74 5.51
CA LEU A 122 10.97 -0.46 6.95
C LEU A 122 10.28 -1.56 7.76
N ASP A 123 10.02 -2.74 7.18
CA ASP A 123 9.32 -3.85 7.82
C ASP A 123 8.00 -3.44 8.50
N ALA A 124 7.21 -2.62 7.81
CA ALA A 124 5.92 -2.16 8.30
C ALA A 124 4.95 -3.32 8.58
N VAL A 125 4.10 -3.15 9.59
CA VAL A 125 3.02 -4.07 9.94
C VAL A 125 1.68 -3.35 9.75
N VAL A 126 0.76 -3.98 9.02
CA VAL A 126 -0.61 -3.50 8.80
C VAL A 126 -1.50 -4.06 9.89
N GLU A 127 -2.15 -3.18 10.65
CA GLU A 127 -3.10 -3.54 11.70
C GLU A 127 -4.53 -3.39 11.17
N THR A 128 -5.34 -4.42 11.40
CA THR A 128 -6.71 -4.49 10.89
C THR A 128 -7.70 -4.84 11.99
N ILE A 129 -8.98 -4.52 11.74
CA ILE A 129 -10.12 -5.05 12.49
C ILE A 129 -11.05 -5.80 11.54
N THR A 130 -11.44 -7.01 11.91
CA THR A 130 -12.45 -7.78 11.16
C THR A 130 -13.86 -7.27 11.48
N PRO A 131 -14.88 -7.60 10.66
CA PRO A 131 -16.28 -7.28 10.97
C PRO A 131 -16.74 -7.81 12.34
N GLU A 132 -16.15 -8.89 12.84
CA GLU A 132 -16.40 -9.48 14.15
C GLU A 132 -15.68 -8.74 15.30
N GLY A 133 -14.94 -7.67 15.00
CA GLY A 133 -14.22 -6.85 15.97
C GLY A 133 -12.87 -7.43 16.43
N LYS A 134 -12.36 -8.49 15.78
CA LYS A 134 -11.05 -9.05 16.09
C LYS A 134 -9.94 -8.24 15.44
N THR A 135 -8.85 -8.01 16.14
CA THR A 135 -7.66 -7.36 15.59
C THR A 135 -6.74 -8.38 14.94
N ARG A 136 -6.07 -7.99 13.85
CA ARG A 136 -4.97 -8.76 13.24
C ARG A 136 -3.82 -7.84 12.88
N SER A 137 -2.62 -8.39 12.95
CA SER A 137 -1.39 -7.74 12.52
C SER A 137 -0.81 -8.55 11.37
N ILE A 138 -0.59 -7.90 10.23
CA ILE A 138 -0.13 -8.53 8.99
C ILE A 138 1.14 -7.81 8.57
N THR A 139 2.27 -8.52 8.47
CA THR A 139 3.50 -7.89 7.95
C THR A 139 3.26 -7.42 6.52
N LEU A 140 3.82 -6.28 6.12
CA LEU A 140 3.65 -5.81 4.74
C LEU A 140 4.31 -6.77 3.73
N ALA A 141 5.28 -7.58 4.19
CA ALA A 141 5.85 -8.67 3.40
C ALA A 141 4.82 -9.73 3.00
N ASP A 142 3.86 -10.02 3.88
CA ASP A 142 2.82 -11.03 3.69
C ASP A 142 1.47 -10.43 3.26
N PHE A 143 1.38 -9.11 3.13
CA PHE A 143 0.14 -8.40 2.87
C PHE A 143 -0.35 -8.57 1.43
N TYR A 144 0.56 -8.60 0.45
CA TYR A 144 0.22 -8.70 -0.97
C TYR A 144 0.35 -10.13 -1.47
N HIS A 145 -0.69 -10.63 -2.13
CA HIS A 145 -0.66 -11.96 -2.74
C HIS A 145 0.01 -11.91 -4.13
N PRO A 146 0.82 -12.93 -4.48
CA PRO A 146 1.31 -13.06 -5.84
C PRO A 146 0.14 -13.36 -6.79
N PRO A 147 0.22 -12.93 -8.07
CA PRO A 147 -0.89 -13.06 -9.00
C PRO A 147 -1.28 -14.53 -9.26
N GLY A 148 -0.30 -15.42 -9.38
CA GLY A 148 -0.52 -16.87 -9.55
C GLY A 148 -1.56 -17.20 -10.62
N LYS A 149 -2.64 -17.88 -10.22
CA LYS A 149 -3.83 -18.12 -11.07
C LYS A 149 -5.04 -17.28 -10.65
N THR A 150 -4.89 -16.46 -9.60
CA THR A 150 -5.97 -15.72 -8.96
C THR A 150 -5.63 -14.23 -8.81
N PRO A 151 -5.32 -13.52 -9.92
CA PRO A 151 -4.84 -12.14 -9.85
C PRO A 151 -5.91 -11.10 -9.48
N HIS A 152 -7.16 -11.54 -9.30
CA HIS A 152 -8.24 -10.75 -8.71
C HIS A 152 -8.16 -10.68 -7.18
N ILE A 153 -7.36 -11.55 -6.55
CA ILE A 153 -7.08 -11.56 -5.10
C ILE A 153 -5.72 -10.89 -4.89
N GLU A 154 -5.72 -9.64 -4.46
CA GLU A 154 -4.50 -8.82 -4.39
C GLU A 154 -3.89 -8.74 -2.98
N THR A 155 -4.71 -8.88 -1.92
CA THR A 155 -4.26 -8.65 -0.54
C THR A 155 -4.78 -9.73 0.41
N ALA A 156 -4.15 -9.86 1.58
CA ALA A 156 -4.53 -10.77 2.66
C ALA A 156 -5.74 -10.32 3.51
N LEU A 157 -6.42 -9.24 3.09
CA LEU A 157 -7.62 -8.74 3.76
C LEU A 157 -8.81 -9.67 3.54
N LEU A 158 -9.56 -9.90 4.60
CA LEU A 158 -10.84 -10.58 4.57
C LEU A 158 -11.96 -9.64 4.09
N PRO A 159 -13.09 -10.18 3.61
CA PRO A 159 -14.24 -9.38 3.27
C PRO A 159 -14.71 -8.52 4.45
N GLY A 160 -14.80 -7.20 4.23
CA GLY A 160 -15.21 -6.24 5.25
C GLY A 160 -14.15 -5.94 6.32
N GLU A 161 -12.94 -6.49 6.21
CA GLU A 161 -11.84 -6.17 7.10
C GLU A 161 -11.32 -4.75 6.85
N LEU A 162 -11.09 -4.02 7.93
CA LEU A 162 -10.71 -2.62 7.89
C LEU A 162 -9.28 -2.45 8.37
N ILE A 163 -8.42 -1.86 7.53
CA ILE A 163 -7.12 -1.37 7.99
C ILE A 163 -7.37 -0.21 8.94
N VAL A 164 -6.98 -0.42 10.20
CA VAL A 164 -7.04 0.61 11.22
C VAL A 164 -5.70 1.27 11.36
N ALA A 165 -4.58 0.54 11.32
CA ALA A 165 -3.26 1.10 11.59
C ALA A 165 -2.12 0.52 10.72
N VAL A 166 -0.97 1.18 10.77
CA VAL A 166 0.31 0.75 10.19
C VAL A 166 1.38 1.08 11.23
N THR A 167 2.18 0.09 11.57
CA THR A 167 3.18 0.16 12.64
C THR A 167 4.56 0.05 12.00
N LEU A 168 5.47 0.95 12.37
CA LEU A 168 6.88 0.87 11.99
C LEU A 168 7.73 0.45 13.20
N PRO A 169 8.70 -0.45 13.01
CA PRO A 169 9.67 -0.80 14.05
C PRO A 169 10.56 0.41 14.41
N PRO A 170 11.37 0.32 15.49
CA PRO A 170 12.38 1.33 15.80
C PRO A 170 13.22 1.72 14.58
N PRO A 171 13.63 2.99 14.46
CA PRO A 171 14.49 3.42 13.35
C PRO A 171 15.74 2.56 13.31
N LEU A 172 16.14 2.12 12.12
CA LEU A 172 17.30 1.25 11.90
C LEU A 172 18.66 1.91 12.25
N GLY A 173 18.65 3.14 12.77
CA GLY A 173 19.83 3.96 13.01
C GLY A 173 20.33 4.64 11.73
N GLY A 174 20.98 5.79 11.90
CA GLY A 174 21.46 6.63 10.80
C GLY A 174 20.87 8.03 10.83
N LYS A 175 21.66 9.02 10.40
CA LYS A 175 21.24 10.42 10.29
C LYS A 175 21.14 10.74 8.81
N HIS A 176 19.97 11.19 8.37
CA HIS A 176 19.82 11.74 7.04
C HIS A 176 20.63 13.04 6.97
N ILE A 177 21.72 13.04 6.19
CA ILE A 177 22.47 14.26 5.87
C ILE A 177 21.84 14.76 4.57
N THR A 178 21.05 15.83 4.69
CA THR A 178 20.42 16.51 3.55
C THR A 178 21.07 17.87 3.37
#